data_AF-A0A173V564-F1
#
_entry.id   AF-A0A173V564-F1
#
_cell.length_a   1.000
_cell.length_b   1.000
_cell.length_c   1.000
_cell.angle_alpha   90.00
_cell.angle_beta   90.00
_cell.angle_gamma   90.00
#
_symmetry.space_group_name_H-M   'P 1'
#
loop_
_entity.id
_entity.type
_entity.pdbx_description
1 polymer ?
#
loop_
_entity_poly.entity_id
_entity_poly.type
_entity_poly.pdbx_seq_one_letter_code
_entity_poly.pdbx_strand_id
1 'polypeptide(L)'
;MKYLKANWLSIIAIAISAISLCSSFIRCEPFIFTDQLLTWIWTGAIGIIGIASAIALGGQIYSAMTIDKRINERIKTLQDQLAIKIMELDDKSFHATYSMSMYVMGQYKALIMQYSDTLNCFVQAIKHAKIAKKDQLCEIYSNQILNFLKKNRNVEDFKISKDEKIQYIQDLENIPNSSIIIHFILELPTL
;
A
#
# COMPACT_ATOMS: atom_id res chain seq x y z
N MET A 1 -26.29 32.65 9.35
CA MET A 1 -25.40 32.91 8.18
C MET A 1 -25.34 31.80 7.11
N LYS A 2 -26.04 30.65 7.22
CA LYS A 2 -26.14 29.67 6.12
C LYS A 2 -27.27 29.96 5.12
N TYR A 3 -28.38 30.54 5.58
CA TYR A 3 -29.55 30.85 4.74
C TYR A 3 -29.34 32.02 3.76
N LEU A 4 -28.49 33.00 4.08
CA LEU A 4 -28.18 34.12 3.20
C LEU A 4 -27.29 33.72 1.99
N LYS A 5 -26.48 32.67 2.13
CA LYS A 5 -25.61 32.18 1.04
C LYS A 5 -26.38 31.36 0.01
N ALA A 6 -27.44 30.66 0.42
CA ALA A 6 -28.22 29.79 -0.47
C ALA A 6 -29.15 30.57 -1.42
N ASN A 7 -29.68 31.72 -0.98
CA ASN A 7 -30.71 32.45 -1.71
C ASN A 7 -30.25 33.79 -2.29
N TRP A 8 -28.94 34.06 -2.33
CA TRP A 8 -28.39 35.34 -2.78
C TRP A 8 -28.81 35.71 -4.22
N LEU A 9 -28.81 34.74 -5.13
CA LEU A 9 -29.28 34.89 -6.52
C LEU A 9 -30.77 35.28 -6.61
N SER A 10 -31.60 34.70 -5.74
CA SER A 10 -33.04 34.98 -5.70
C SER A 10 -33.33 36.38 -5.17
N ILE A 11 -32.56 36.82 -4.16
CA ILE A 11 -32.66 38.19 -3.61
C ILE A 11 -32.22 39.23 -4.64
N ILE A 12 -31.15 38.96 -5.39
CA ILE A 12 -30.69 39.84 -6.47
C ILE A 12 -31.73 39.92 -7.60
N ALA A 13 -32.33 38.79 -7.99
CA ALA A 13 -33.37 38.76 -9.02
C ALA A 13 -34.62 39.57 -8.62
N ILE A 14 -35.06 39.46 -7.37
CA ILE A 14 -36.18 40.24 -6.84
C ILE A 14 -35.83 41.74 -6.84
N ALA A 15 -34.61 42.12 -6.45
CA ALA A 15 -34.18 43.51 -6.45
C ALA A 15 -34.12 44.12 -7.87
N ILE A 16 -33.58 43.38 -8.86
CA ILE A 16 -33.54 43.82 -10.26
C ILE A 16 -34.97 43.95 -10.82
N SER A 17 -35.85 43.01 -10.47
CA SER A 17 -37.26 43.05 -10.90
C SER A 17 -38.00 44.25 -10.32
N ALA A 18 -37.76 44.58 -9.05
CA ALA A 18 -38.33 45.77 -8.41
C ALA A 18 -37.82 47.07 -9.04
N ILE A 19 -36.52 47.15 -9.37
CA ILE A 19 -35.95 48.32 -10.06
C ILE A 19 -36.54 48.48 -11.48
N SER A 20 -36.74 47.38 -12.20
CA SER A 20 -37.41 47.37 -13.52
C SER A 20 -38.88 47.78 -13.44
N LEU A 21 -39.58 47.42 -12.37
CA LEU A 21 -40.95 47.85 -12.14
C LEU A 21 -41.00 49.34 -11.79
N CYS A 22 -40.10 49.83 -10.94
CA CYS A 22 -40.03 51.26 -10.62
C CYS A 22 -39.64 52.12 -11.83
N SER A 23 -38.81 51.63 -12.75
CA SER A 23 -38.43 52.36 -13.97
C SER A 23 -39.53 52.39 -15.03
N SER A 24 -40.48 51.45 -15.01
CA SER A 24 -41.60 51.41 -15.97
C SER A 24 -42.78 52.31 -15.59
N PHE A 25 -42.88 52.77 -14.34
CA PHE A 25 -43.88 53.78 -13.92
C PHE A 25 -43.47 55.23 -14.22
N ILE A 26 -42.25 55.47 -14.70
CA ILE A 26 -41.76 56.80 -15.10
C ILE A 26 -41.98 56.92 -16.62
N ARG A 27 -42.86 57.85 -17.03
CA ARG A 27 -43.16 58.16 -18.43
C ARG A 27 -41.88 58.24 -19.28
N CYS A 28 -41.81 57.44 -20.35
CA CYS A 28 -40.74 57.49 -21.35
C CYS A 28 -40.77 58.81 -22.13
N GLU A 29 -40.07 59.82 -21.63
CA GLU A 29 -39.36 60.74 -22.51
C GLU A 29 -38.09 60.04 -23.02
N PRO A 30 -37.59 60.34 -24.24
CA PRO A 30 -36.36 59.74 -24.73
C PRO A 30 -35.24 60.02 -23.73
N PHE A 31 -34.76 58.95 -23.08
CA PHE A 31 -33.71 59.03 -22.07
C PHE A 31 -32.41 59.42 -22.78
N ILE A 32 -32.15 60.72 -22.88
CA ILE A 32 -30.85 61.23 -23.32
C ILE A 32 -29.89 60.85 -22.19
N PHE A 33 -29.01 59.87 -22.44
CA PHE A 33 -27.89 59.60 -21.55
C PHE A 33 -27.07 60.88 -21.44
N THR A 34 -27.25 61.63 -20.34
CA THR A 34 -26.29 62.65 -19.96
C THR A 34 -24.99 61.93 -19.60
N ASP A 35 -23.85 62.42 -20.10
CA ASP A 35 -22.53 61.81 -19.91
C ASP A 35 -22.25 61.48 -18.43
N GLN A 36 -22.83 62.26 -17.52
CA GLN A 36 -22.75 62.05 -16.08
C GLN A 36 -23.43 60.75 -15.62
N LEU A 37 -24.67 60.47 -16.04
CA LEU A 37 -25.39 59.24 -15.69
C LEU A 37 -24.71 58.00 -16.29
N LEU A 38 -24.22 58.12 -17.54
CA LEU A 38 -23.44 57.07 -18.19
C LEU A 38 -22.15 56.77 -17.40
N THR A 39 -21.45 57.82 -16.94
CA THR A 39 -20.22 57.69 -16.13
C THR A 39 -20.49 57.03 -14.78
N TRP A 40 -21.60 57.34 -14.10
CA TRP A 40 -21.98 56.68 -12.85
C TRP A 40 -22.27 55.19 -13.03
N ILE A 41 -22.97 54.82 -14.11
CA ILE A 41 -23.27 53.41 -14.42
C ILE A 41 -21.99 52.65 -14.77
N TRP A 42 -21.10 53.24 -15.59
CA TRP A 42 -19.80 52.63 -15.91
C TRP A 42 -18.92 52.47 -14.68
N THR A 43 -18.84 53.49 -13.82
CA THR A 43 -18.04 53.44 -12.58
C THR A 43 -18.60 52.38 -11.62
N GLY A 44 -19.93 52.28 -11.51
CA GLY A 44 -20.60 51.24 -10.74
C GLY A 44 -20.33 49.83 -11.29
N ALA A 45 -20.40 49.65 -12.62
CA ALA A 45 -20.11 48.38 -13.28
C ALA A 45 -18.66 47.94 -13.06
N ILE A 46 -17.70 48.86 -13.21
CA ILE A 46 -16.26 48.60 -12.95
C ILE A 46 -16.05 48.20 -11.49
N GLY A 47 -16.72 48.87 -10.54
CA GLY A 47 -16.67 48.51 -9.11
C GLY A 47 -17.18 47.10 -8.82
N ILE A 48 -18.31 46.71 -9.41
CA ILE A 48 -18.89 45.37 -9.24
C ILE A 48 -17.99 44.29 -9.87
N ILE A 49 -17.46 44.55 -11.07
CA ILE A 49 -16.51 43.64 -11.74
C ILE A 49 -15.23 43.48 -10.92
N GLY A 50 -14.73 44.55 -10.30
CA GLY A 50 -13.57 44.51 -9.40
C GLY A 50 -13.79 43.63 -8.17
N ILE A 51 -14.93 43.79 -7.49
CA ILE A 51 -15.28 42.97 -6.31
C ILE A 51 -15.48 41.50 -6.73
N ALA A 52 -16.19 41.25 -7.83
CA ALA A 52 -16.39 39.90 -8.35
C ALA A 52 -15.06 39.20 -8.71
N SER A 53 -14.13 39.94 -9.32
CA SER A 53 -12.79 39.44 -9.66
C SER A 53 -11.97 39.12 -8.41
N ALA A 54 -12.01 39.98 -7.39
CA ALA A 54 -11.31 39.75 -6.12
C ALA A 54 -11.83 38.50 -5.39
N ILE A 55 -13.15 38.27 -5.40
CA ILE A 55 -13.75 37.06 -4.81
C ILE A 55 -13.35 35.81 -5.60
N ALA A 56 -13.35 35.87 -6.93
CA ALA A 56 -12.93 34.76 -7.78
C ALA A 56 -11.46 34.38 -7.56
N LEU A 57 -10.57 35.38 -7.49
CA LEU A 57 -9.15 35.18 -7.19
C LEU A 57 -8.94 34.63 -5.77
N GLY A 58 -9.63 35.17 -4.78
CA GLY A 58 -9.59 34.67 -3.40
C GLY A 58 -10.07 33.21 -3.30
N GLY A 59 -11.11 32.85 -4.05
CA GLY A 59 -11.60 31.47 -4.15
C GLY A 59 -10.61 30.52 -4.82
N GLN A 60 -9.94 30.96 -5.88
CA GLN A 60 -8.89 30.17 -6.55
C GLN A 60 -7.67 29.95 -5.65
N ILE A 61 -7.22 31.00 -4.94
CA ILE A 61 -6.12 30.92 -3.97
C ILE A 61 -6.49 29.97 -2.82
N TYR A 62 -7.70 30.08 -2.27
CA TYR A 62 -8.16 29.18 -1.22
C TYR A 62 -8.23 27.72 -1.70
N SER A 63 -8.78 27.48 -2.90
CA SER A 63 -8.86 26.15 -3.48
C SER A 63 -7.45 25.56 -3.71
N ALA A 64 -6.52 26.35 -4.28
CA ALA A 64 -5.11 25.95 -4.46
C ALA A 64 -4.44 25.60 -3.12
N MET A 65 -4.63 26.41 -2.07
CA MET A 65 -4.11 26.09 -0.72
C MET A 65 -4.71 24.80 -0.15
N THR A 66 -6.01 24.53 -0.37
CA THR A 66 -6.62 23.28 0.11
C THR A 66 -6.22 22.05 -0.70
N ILE A 67 -5.88 22.22 -1.98
CA ILE A 67 -5.36 21.15 -2.83
C ILE A 67 -3.95 20.79 -2.38
N ASP A 68 -3.10 21.78 -2.13
CA ASP A 68 -1.72 21.56 -1.68
C ASP A 68 -1.67 20.82 -0.33
N LYS A 69 -2.54 21.19 0.61
CA LYS A 69 -2.71 20.42 1.87
C LYS A 69 -3.13 18.97 1.63
N ARG A 70 -4.13 18.73 0.77
CA ARG A 70 -4.60 17.38 0.44
C ARG A 70 -3.55 16.54 -0.29
N ILE A 71 -2.72 17.17 -1.13
CA ILE A 71 -1.59 16.51 -1.79
C ILE A 71 -0.54 16.10 -0.77
N ASN A 72 -0.15 17.00 0.14
CA ASN A 72 0.84 16.70 1.18
C ASN A 72 0.37 15.58 2.12
N GLU A 73 -0.91 15.57 2.51
CA GLU A 73 -1.48 14.47 3.30
C GLU A 73 -1.42 13.13 2.54
N ARG A 74 -1.78 13.12 1.26
CA ARG A 74 -1.68 11.91 0.42
C ARG A 74 -0.24 11.44 0.22
N ILE A 75 0.70 12.36 0.01
CA ILE A 75 2.13 12.04 -0.11
C ILE A 75 2.61 11.39 1.18
N LYS A 76 2.24 11.93 2.35
CA LYS A 76 2.60 11.35 3.63
C LYS A 76 2.03 9.93 3.79
N THR A 77 0.75 9.72 3.49
CA THR A 77 0.15 8.37 3.53
C THR A 77 0.85 7.40 2.58
N LEU A 78 1.21 7.84 1.37
CA LEU A 78 1.96 7.03 0.42
C LEU A 78 3.37 6.69 0.92
N GLN A 79 4.06 7.65 1.56
CA GLN A 79 5.37 7.42 2.18
C GLN A 79 5.27 6.38 3.30
N ASP A 80 4.27 6.49 4.17
CA ASP A 80 4.05 5.53 5.26
C ASP A 80 3.75 4.12 4.71
N GLN A 81 2.88 4.02 3.70
CA GLN A 81 2.58 2.74 3.04
C GLN A 81 3.80 2.15 2.33
N LEU A 82 4.61 3.00 1.68
CA LEU A 82 5.83 2.58 1.01
C LEU A 82 6.86 2.06 2.01
N ALA A 83 7.03 2.74 3.15
CA ALA A 83 7.94 2.30 4.21
C ALA A 83 7.56 0.90 4.73
N ILE A 84 6.27 0.68 5.03
CA ILE A 84 5.77 -0.65 5.45
C ILE A 84 6.06 -1.71 4.39
N LYS A 85 5.78 -1.39 3.11
CA LYS A 85 5.99 -2.33 2.00
C LYS A 85 7.47 -2.65 1.77
N ILE A 86 8.35 -1.67 1.95
CA ILE A 86 9.81 -1.88 1.88
C ILE A 86 10.24 -2.84 2.98
N MET A 87 9.79 -2.63 4.22
CA MET A 87 10.11 -3.53 5.34
C MET A 87 9.60 -4.96 5.09
N GLU A 88 8.38 -5.12 4.58
CA GLU A 88 7.84 -6.44 4.22
C GLU A 88 8.65 -7.12 3.11
N LEU A 89 9.11 -6.36 2.11
CA LEU A 89 9.88 -6.89 1.00
C LEU A 89 11.31 -7.27 1.42
N ASP A 90 11.91 -6.48 2.30
CA ASP A 90 13.22 -6.73 2.88
C ASP A 90 13.22 -8.01 3.72
N ASP A 91 12.21 -8.17 4.60
CA ASP A 91 12.02 -9.39 5.40
C ASP A 91 11.87 -10.64 4.51
N LYS A 92 11.01 -10.58 3.48
CA LYS A 92 10.88 -11.69 2.50
C LYS A 92 12.18 -11.98 1.76
N SER A 93 12.93 -10.94 1.40
CA SER A 93 14.21 -11.07 0.70
C SER A 93 15.26 -11.74 1.59
N PHE A 94 15.33 -11.34 2.87
CA PHE A 94 16.16 -11.96 3.87
C PHE A 94 15.85 -13.46 4.01
N HIS A 95 14.58 -13.81 4.19
CA HIS A 95 14.17 -15.21 4.30
C HIS A 95 14.46 -16.02 3.03
N ALA A 96 14.24 -15.47 1.83
CA ALA A 96 14.57 -16.14 0.59
C ALA A 96 16.08 -16.38 0.44
N THR A 97 16.90 -15.40 0.79
CA THR A 97 18.37 -15.49 0.70
C THR A 97 18.91 -16.50 1.71
N TYR A 98 18.43 -16.43 2.96
CA TYR A 98 18.81 -17.38 4.00
C TYR A 98 18.43 -18.82 3.61
N SER A 99 17.23 -19.01 3.06
CA SER A 99 16.77 -20.30 2.55
C SER A 99 17.73 -20.89 1.51
N MET A 100 18.13 -20.10 0.51
CA MET A 100 19.08 -20.54 -0.51
C MET A 100 20.46 -20.87 0.09
N SER A 101 20.96 -20.03 1.00
CA SER A 101 22.24 -20.26 1.68
C SER A 101 22.24 -21.57 2.47
N MET A 102 21.15 -21.87 3.19
CA MET A 102 21.01 -23.12 3.93
C MET A 102 20.90 -24.33 2.99
N TYR A 103 20.25 -24.19 1.85
CA TYR A 103 20.21 -25.25 0.83
C TYR A 103 21.62 -25.57 0.31
N VAL A 104 22.39 -24.54 -0.07
CA VAL A 104 23.77 -24.70 -0.54
C VAL A 104 24.67 -25.30 0.55
N MET A 105 24.54 -24.83 1.79
CA MET A 105 25.27 -25.38 2.94
C MET A 105 24.91 -26.85 3.19
N GLY A 106 23.63 -27.22 3.05
CA GLY A 106 23.18 -28.62 3.16
C GLY A 106 23.82 -29.51 2.09
N GLN A 107 23.88 -29.03 0.84
CA GLN A 107 24.55 -29.76 -0.24
C GLN A 107 26.05 -29.96 0.05
N TYR A 108 26.73 -28.93 0.56
CA TYR A 108 28.14 -29.03 0.98
C TYR A 108 28.32 -30.05 2.13
N LYS A 109 27.49 -29.97 3.16
CA LYS A 109 27.52 -30.89 4.31
C LYS A 109 27.24 -32.34 3.91
N ALA A 110 26.40 -32.55 2.89
CA ALA A 110 26.15 -33.87 2.34
C ALA A 110 27.42 -34.47 1.71
N LEU A 111 28.26 -33.65 1.04
CA LEU A 111 29.51 -34.09 0.43
C LEU A 111 30.54 -34.51 1.47
N ILE A 112 30.60 -33.82 2.60
CA ILE A 112 31.49 -34.15 3.72
C ILE A 112 30.86 -35.15 4.71
N MET A 113 29.75 -35.80 4.33
CA MET A 113 29.09 -36.87 5.09
C MET A 113 28.62 -36.47 6.50
N GLN A 114 28.31 -35.18 6.72
CA GLN A 114 27.72 -34.69 7.96
C GLN A 114 26.19 -34.81 7.90
N TYR A 115 25.65 -36.01 8.11
CA TYR A 115 24.25 -36.33 7.78
C TYR A 115 23.22 -35.55 8.61
N SER A 116 23.39 -35.48 9.92
CA SER A 116 22.46 -34.76 10.82
C SER A 116 22.42 -33.27 10.51
N ASP A 117 23.59 -32.65 10.34
CA ASP A 117 23.68 -31.24 9.95
C ASP A 117 23.13 -30.98 8.55
N THR A 118 23.30 -31.93 7.62
CA THR A 118 22.73 -31.85 6.27
C THR A 118 21.21 -31.77 6.34
N LEU A 119 20.59 -32.66 7.12
CA LEU A 119 19.15 -32.64 7.31
C LEU A 119 18.70 -31.32 7.95
N ASN A 120 19.37 -30.87 9.01
CA ASN A 120 19.08 -29.58 9.65
C ASN A 120 19.10 -28.44 8.63
N CYS A 121 20.14 -28.39 7.78
CA CYS A 121 20.28 -27.35 6.77
C CYS A 121 19.13 -27.37 5.76
N PHE A 122 18.72 -28.54 5.29
CA PHE A 122 17.59 -28.61 4.37
C PHE A 122 16.25 -28.26 5.03
N VAL A 123 16.03 -28.67 6.28
CA VAL A 123 14.82 -28.30 7.03
C VAL A 123 14.74 -26.78 7.19
N GLN A 124 15.85 -26.13 7.58
CA GLN A 124 15.90 -24.67 7.68
C GLN A 124 15.70 -23.98 6.31
N ALA A 125 16.24 -24.55 5.24
CA ALA A 125 16.00 -24.05 3.89
C ALA A 125 14.51 -24.04 3.55
N ILE A 126 13.78 -25.13 3.86
CA ILE A 126 12.33 -25.23 3.64
C ILE A 126 11.56 -24.25 4.53
N LYS A 127 11.89 -24.18 5.82
CA LYS A 127 11.26 -23.27 6.77
C LYS A 127 11.30 -21.82 6.27
N HIS A 128 12.48 -21.35 5.86
CA HIS A 128 12.65 -19.99 5.38
C HIS A 128 12.05 -19.76 3.98
N ALA A 129 12.03 -20.78 3.11
CA ALA A 129 11.30 -20.71 1.84
C ALA A 129 9.79 -20.54 2.06
N LYS A 130 9.23 -21.23 3.06
CA LYS A 130 7.82 -21.12 3.46
C LYS A 130 7.48 -19.71 3.96
N ILE A 131 8.32 -19.14 4.83
CA ILE A 131 8.15 -17.76 5.33
C ILE A 131 8.21 -16.76 4.16
N ALA A 132 9.15 -16.94 3.23
CA ALA A 132 9.28 -16.11 2.04
C ALA A 132 8.19 -16.35 0.97
N LYS A 133 7.25 -17.27 1.19
CA LYS A 133 6.17 -17.68 0.25
C LYS A 133 6.72 -18.13 -1.10
N LYS A 134 7.75 -18.97 -1.10
CA LYS A 134 8.41 -19.52 -2.29
C LYS A 134 8.06 -21.00 -2.47
N ASP A 135 6.81 -21.27 -2.84
CA ASP A 135 6.25 -22.64 -2.88
C ASP A 135 7.03 -23.59 -3.80
N GLN A 136 7.52 -23.09 -4.95
CA GLN A 136 8.36 -23.86 -5.87
C GLN A 136 9.67 -24.33 -5.21
N LEU A 137 10.29 -23.49 -4.37
CA LEU A 137 11.50 -23.86 -3.64
C LEU A 137 11.19 -24.90 -2.57
N CYS A 138 10.06 -24.75 -1.86
CA CYS A 138 9.61 -25.76 -0.90
C CYS A 138 9.46 -27.14 -1.58
N GLU A 139 8.88 -27.20 -2.78
CA GLU A 139 8.75 -28.46 -3.53
C GLU A 139 10.11 -29.08 -3.90
N ILE A 140 11.02 -28.27 -4.47
CA ILE A 140 12.37 -28.71 -4.84
C ILE A 140 13.12 -29.25 -3.62
N TYR A 141 13.10 -28.50 -2.52
CA TYR A 141 13.82 -28.88 -1.30
C TYR A 141 13.19 -30.07 -0.60
N SER A 142 11.86 -30.18 -0.56
CA SER A 142 11.16 -31.37 -0.06
C SER A 142 11.59 -32.63 -0.81
N ASN A 143 11.67 -32.57 -2.14
CA ASN A 143 12.12 -33.69 -2.96
C ASN A 143 13.59 -34.03 -2.68
N GLN A 144 14.44 -33.02 -2.48
CA GLN A 144 15.85 -33.23 -2.13
C GLN A 144 16.00 -33.91 -0.76
N ILE A 145 15.27 -33.46 0.27
CA ILE A 145 15.26 -34.10 1.59
C ILE A 145 14.81 -35.55 1.46
N LEU A 146 13.71 -35.80 0.74
CA LEU A 146 13.17 -37.15 0.58
C LEU A 146 14.21 -38.10 -0.05
N ASN A 147 14.91 -37.65 -1.09
CA ASN A 147 15.96 -38.43 -1.73
C ASN A 147 17.15 -38.66 -0.80
N PHE A 148 17.55 -37.63 -0.05
CA PHE A 148 18.62 -37.72 0.94
C PHE A 148 18.30 -38.73 2.05
N LEU A 149 17.09 -38.68 2.61
CA LEU A 149 16.63 -39.61 3.65
C LEU A 149 16.57 -41.04 3.12
N LYS A 150 15.99 -41.26 1.94
CA LYS A 150 15.93 -42.60 1.32
C LYS A 150 17.31 -43.23 1.14
N LYS A 151 18.30 -42.44 0.73
CA LYS A 151 19.66 -42.93 0.47
C LYS A 151 20.44 -43.23 1.75
N ASN A 152 20.25 -42.43 2.80
CA ASN A 152 21.15 -42.42 3.96
C ASN A 152 20.50 -42.90 5.27
N ARG A 153 19.22 -43.31 5.28
CA ARG A 153 18.49 -43.69 6.52
C ARG A 153 19.15 -44.77 7.39
N ASN A 154 19.96 -45.65 6.80
CA ASN A 154 20.58 -46.78 7.48
C ASN A 154 22.03 -46.48 7.91
N VAL A 155 22.50 -45.24 7.78
CA VAL A 155 23.85 -44.87 8.20
C VAL A 155 23.88 -44.76 9.72
N GLU A 156 24.78 -45.50 10.38
CA GLU A 156 24.87 -45.56 11.85
C GLU A 156 25.08 -44.19 12.50
N ASP A 157 25.85 -43.31 11.85
CA ASP A 157 26.16 -41.96 12.34
C ASP A 157 25.03 -40.95 12.11
N PHE A 158 23.96 -41.33 11.41
CA PHE A 158 22.84 -40.44 11.16
C PHE A 158 21.84 -40.46 12.33
N LYS A 159 22.22 -39.77 13.40
CA LYS A 159 21.43 -39.66 14.64
C LYS A 159 20.94 -38.23 14.87
N ILE A 160 19.73 -38.11 15.41
CA ILE A 160 19.09 -36.81 15.68
C ILE A 160 18.55 -36.81 17.11
N SER A 161 18.68 -35.69 17.82
CA SER A 161 18.08 -35.58 19.16
C SER A 161 16.54 -35.61 19.10
N LYS A 162 15.90 -35.94 20.22
CA LYS A 162 14.43 -35.93 20.32
C LYS A 162 13.85 -34.53 20.09
N ASP A 163 14.51 -33.50 20.59
CA ASP A 163 14.07 -32.11 20.47
C ASP A 163 14.13 -31.63 19.02
N GLU A 164 15.21 -31.95 18.31
CA GLU A 164 15.34 -31.67 16.87
C GLU A 164 14.27 -32.38 16.05
N LYS A 165 13.92 -33.64 16.37
CA LYS A 165 12.82 -34.32 15.67
C LYS A 165 11.51 -33.58 15.81
N ILE A 166 11.16 -33.15 17.02
CA ILE A 166 9.92 -32.39 17.27
C ILE A 166 9.94 -31.09 16.47
N GLN A 167 11.06 -30.36 16.52
CA GLN A 167 11.23 -29.10 15.80
C GLN A 167 11.11 -29.29 14.29
N TYR A 168 11.74 -30.32 13.73
CA TYR A 168 11.69 -30.60 12.29
C TYR A 168 10.29 -30.94 11.83
N ILE A 169 9.54 -31.71 12.61
CA ILE A 169 8.16 -32.04 12.28
C ILE A 169 7.33 -30.77 12.16
N GLN A 170 7.42 -29.86 13.15
CA GLN A 170 6.71 -28.58 13.13
C GLN A 170 7.10 -27.70 11.94
N ASP A 171 8.40 -27.61 11.66
CA ASP A 171 8.91 -26.78 10.56
C ASP A 171 8.48 -27.32 9.18
N LEU A 172 8.34 -28.64 9.06
CA LEU A 172 7.94 -29.34 7.84
C LEU A 172 6.43 -29.56 7.70
N GLU A 173 5.59 -29.04 8.60
CA GLU A 173 4.14 -29.07 8.40
C GLU A 173 3.71 -28.27 7.17
N ASN A 174 2.70 -28.80 6.47
CA ASN A 174 2.07 -28.20 5.28
C ASN A 174 3.00 -27.97 4.08
N ILE A 175 3.99 -28.83 3.88
CA ILE A 175 4.86 -28.83 2.69
C ILE A 175 4.59 -30.05 1.78
N PRO A 176 5.01 -30.01 0.51
CA PRO A 176 4.96 -31.18 -0.36
C PRO A 176 5.70 -32.37 0.27
N ASN A 177 5.09 -33.56 0.21
CA ASN A 177 5.61 -34.81 0.78
C ASN A 177 5.81 -34.80 2.31
N SER A 178 5.21 -33.87 3.06
CA SER A 178 5.43 -33.74 4.51
C SER A 178 5.23 -35.06 5.26
N SER A 179 4.12 -35.76 5.01
CA SER A 179 3.79 -37.00 5.73
C SER A 179 4.85 -38.08 5.57
N ILE A 180 5.41 -38.20 4.36
CA ILE A 180 6.45 -39.19 4.05
C ILE A 180 7.77 -38.78 4.71
N ILE A 181 8.15 -37.50 4.60
CA ILE A 181 9.38 -36.98 5.19
C ILE A 181 9.34 -37.11 6.72
N ILE A 182 8.23 -36.72 7.34
CA ILE A 182 8.01 -36.83 8.79
C ILE A 182 8.12 -38.28 9.24
N HIS A 183 7.53 -39.22 8.50
CA HIS A 183 7.65 -40.64 8.81
C HIS A 183 9.11 -41.10 8.83
N PHE A 184 9.90 -40.74 7.81
CA PHE A 184 11.34 -41.04 7.79
C PHE A 184 12.10 -40.40 8.96
N ILE A 185 11.80 -39.15 9.32
CA ILE A 185 12.45 -38.47 10.45
C ILE A 185 12.15 -39.17 11.78
N LEU A 186 10.91 -39.64 11.95
CA LEU A 186 10.51 -40.37 13.16
C LEU A 186 11.29 -41.69 13.29
N GLU A 187 11.55 -42.40 12.19
CA GLU A 187 12.29 -43.66 12.14
C GLU A 187 13.79 -43.53 12.42
N LEU A 188 14.39 -42.35 12.27
CA LEU A 188 15.83 -42.17 12.47
C LEU A 188 16.27 -42.49 13.90
N PRO A 189 17.47 -43.04 14.12
CA PRO A 189 17.95 -43.34 15.46
C PRO A 189 18.12 -42.03 16.28
N THR A 190 17.75 -42.08 17.56
CA THR A 190 17.97 -40.96 18.47
C THR A 190 19.37 -40.99 19.07
N LEU A 191 19.98 -39.81 19.18
CA LEU A 191 21.26 -39.60 19.85
C LEU A 191 21.17 -39.92 21.35
#